data_AF-A0A7X7F1R3-F1
#
_entry.id   AF-A0A7X7F1R3-F1
#
_cell.length_a   1.000
_cell.length_b   1.000
_cell.length_c   1.000
_cell.angle_alpha   90.00
_cell.angle_beta   90.00
_cell.angle_gamma   90.00
#
_symmetry.space_group_name_H-M   'P 1'
#
loop_
_entity.id
_entity.type
_entity.pdbx_description
1 polymer ?
#
loop_
_entity_poly.entity_id
_entity_poly.type
_entity_poly.pdbx_seq_one_letter_code
_entity_poly.pdbx_strand_id
1 'polypeptide(L)' 'MTAFPEINKITYEGPDSTNPLAFRHYDAGATVEGRSMRDHLRFGVAFWHTMRGTG' A
#
# COMPACT_ATOMS: atom_id res chain seq x y z
N MET A 1 -7.59 1.73 20.95
CA MET A 1 -7.54 3.00 20.21
C MET A 1 -6.72 2.75 18.95
N THR A 2 -7.15 3.23 17.78
CA THR A 2 -6.38 3.10 16.53
C THR A 2 -5.21 4.08 16.55
N ALA A 3 -4.03 3.67 16.08
CA ALA A 3 -2.84 4.53 16.05
C ALA A 3 -2.97 5.68 15.03
N PHE A 4 -3.75 5.49 13.96
CA PHE A 4 -3.99 6.46 12.90
C PHE A 4 -5.50 6.62 12.66
N PRO A 5 -6.21 7.41 13.48
CA PRO A 5 -7.67 7.52 13.39
C PRO A 5 -8.17 8.22 12.12
N GLU A 6 -7.36 9.10 11.53
CA GLU A 6 -7.68 9.86 10.30
C GLU A 6 -7.42 9.04 9.01
N ILE A 7 -6.74 7.89 9.11
CA ILE A 7 -6.27 7.14 7.94
C ILE A 7 -7.12 5.89 7.75
N ASN A 8 -7.90 5.89 6.67
CA ASN A 8 -8.63 4.72 6.21
C ASN A 8 -7.73 3.76 5.43
N LYS A 9 -8.23 2.55 5.17
CA LYS A 9 -7.55 1.59 4.29
C LYS A 9 -7.35 2.20 2.90
N ILE A 10 -6.09 2.28 2.46
CA ILE A 10 -5.70 2.82 1.16
C ILE A 10 -6.22 1.91 0.05
N THR A 11 -6.91 2.49 -0.93
CA THR A 11 -7.52 1.78 -2.08
C THR A 11 -6.79 2.09 -3.38
N TYR A 12 -7.03 1.28 -4.40
CA TYR A 12 -6.57 1.55 -5.77
C TYR A 12 -7.56 2.48 -6.48
N GLU A 13 -7.05 3.55 -7.11
CA GLU A 13 -7.85 4.53 -7.86
C GLU A 13 -7.41 4.67 -9.33
N GLY A 14 -6.30 4.04 -9.72
CA GLY A 14 -5.80 4.08 -11.10
C GLY A 14 -4.71 5.12 -11.37
N PRO A 15 -4.08 5.04 -12.55
CA PRO A 15 -2.84 5.75 -12.86
C PRO A 15 -2.98 7.27 -12.87
N ASP A 16 -4.16 7.78 -13.20
CA ASP A 16 -4.45 9.20 -13.30
C ASP A 16 -4.91 9.83 -11.98
N SER A 17 -5.00 9.04 -10.89
CA SER A 17 -5.44 9.57 -9.59
C SER A 17 -4.47 10.61 -9.05
N THR A 18 -5.01 11.76 -8.64
CA THR A 18 -4.27 12.81 -7.96
C THR A 18 -4.30 12.65 -6.43
N ASN A 19 -5.04 11.68 -5.89
CA ASN A 19 -5.14 11.43 -4.45
C ASN A 19 -3.81 10.87 -3.91
N PRO A 20 -3.14 11.55 -2.96
CA PRO A 20 -1.87 11.08 -2.40
C PRO A 20 -2.03 9.84 -1.51
N LEU A 21 -3.24 9.56 -1.01
CA LEU A 21 -3.57 8.42 -0.16
C LEU A 21 -4.38 7.37 -0.94
N ALA A 22 -4.02 7.16 -2.21
CA ALA A 22 -4.53 6.07 -3.05
C ALA A 22 -3.39 5.45 -3.86
N PHE A 23 -3.52 4.16 -4.17
CA PHE A 23 -2.60 3.50 -5.09
C PHE A 23 -2.94 3.86 -6.52
N ARG A 24 -1.92 4.32 -7.27
CA ARG A 24 -2.03 4.59 -8.71
C ARG A 24 -1.77 3.38 -9.60
N HIS A 25 -0.92 2.46 -9.14
CA HIS A 25 -0.48 1.31 -9.92
C HIS A 25 -0.61 -0.02 -9.19
N TYR A 26 -0.75 0.00 -7.87
CA TYR A 26 -0.86 -1.21 -7.08
C TYR A 26 -2.32 -1.58 -6.86
N ASP A 27 -2.81 -2.50 -7.67
CA ASP A 27 -4.03 -3.25 -7.40
C ASP A 27 -3.65 -4.66 -6.93
N ALA A 28 -3.89 -4.95 -5.65
CA ALA A 28 -3.55 -6.23 -5.05
C ALA A 28 -4.21 -7.44 -5.74
N GLY A 29 -5.38 -7.25 -6.37
CA GLY A 29 -6.12 -8.31 -7.08
C GLY A 29 -5.76 -8.44 -8.56
N ALA A 30 -5.11 -7.44 -9.15
CA ALA A 30 -4.73 -7.49 -10.56
C ALA A 30 -3.78 -8.66 -10.83
N THR A 31 -4.09 -9.42 -11.88
CA THR A 31 -3.27 -10.55 -12.32
C THR A 31 -2.24 -10.08 -13.34
N VAL A 32 -0.97 -10.36 -13.07
CA VAL A 32 0.15 -10.10 -13.97
C VAL A 32 0.84 -11.43 -14.21
N GLU A 33 1.03 -11.86 -15.46
CA GLU A 33 1.71 -13.12 -15.79
C GLU A 33 1.18 -14.33 -14.97
N GLY A 34 -0.14 -14.40 -14.76
CA GLY A 34 -0.80 -15.51 -14.06
C GLY A 34 -0.70 -15.53 -12.53
N ARG A 35 -0.17 -14.47 -11.88
CA ARG A 35 -0.24 -14.32 -10.40
C ARG A 35 -0.73 -12.92 -10.02
N SER A 36 -1.32 -12.80 -8.84
CA SER A 36 -1.78 -11.50 -8.33
C SER A 36 -0.60 -10.57 -8.03
N MET A 37 -0.78 -9.25 -8.14
CA MET A 37 0.29 -8.29 -7.81
C MET A 37 0.77 -8.44 -6.36
N ARG A 38 -0.13 -8.78 -5.43
CA ARG A 38 0.25 -9.05 -4.03
C ARG A 38 1.21 -10.24 -3.90
N ASP A 39 1.04 -11.28 -4.73
CA ASP A 39 1.87 -12.49 -4.69
C ASP A 39 3.21 -12.31 -5.38
N HIS A 40 3.27 -11.43 -6.38
CA HIS A 40 4.53 -11.01 -7.00
C HIS A 40 5.36 -10.15 -6.06
N LEU A 41 4.75 -9.09 -5.52
CA LEU A 41 5.49 -8.04 -4.81
C LEU A 41 5.76 -8.41 -3.36
N ARG A 42 4.79 -9.03 -2.69
CA ARG A 42 4.92 -9.52 -1.31
C ARG A 42 5.50 -8.47 -0.36
N PHE A 43 4.97 -7.24 -0.42
CA PHE A 43 5.47 -6.11 0.35
C PHE A 43 5.56 -6.43 1.84
N GLY A 44 6.70 -6.07 2.44
CA GLY A 44 6.95 -6.12 3.88
C GLY A 44 7.25 -4.73 4.42
N VAL A 45 7.14 -4.57 5.74
CA VAL A 45 7.46 -3.32 6.45
C VAL A 45 8.64 -3.58 7.38
N ALA A 46 9.67 -2.73 7.28
CA ALA A 46 10.83 -2.80 8.16
C ALA A 46 10.50 -2.18 9.52
N PHE A 47 10.33 -3.01 10.55
CA PHE A 47 9.89 -2.58 11.87
C PHE A 47 10.77 -1.48 12.48
N TRP A 48 12.09 -1.63 12.38
CA TRP A 48 13.06 -0.69 12.95
C TRP A 48 12.93 0.72 12.37
N HIS A 49 12.72 0.85 11.06
CA HIS A 49 12.54 2.17 10.44
C HIS A 49 11.16 2.74 10.70
N THR A 50 10.10 1.93 10.56
CA THR A 50 8.72 2.43 10.60
C THR A 50 8.20 2.69 12.00
N MET A 51 8.61 1.88 13.00
CA MET A 51 8.05 1.95 14.35
C MET A 51 9.05 2.48 15.39
N ARG A 52 10.35 2.48 15.09
CA ARG A 52 11.42 2.88 16.04
C ARG A 52 12.30 4.02 15.55
N GLY A 53 12.17 4.46 14.29
CA GLY A 53 12.90 5.61 13.77
C GLY A 53 12.46 6.91 14.42
N THR A 54 13.41 7.78 14.79
CA THR A 54 13.16 9.06 15.45
C THR A 54 13.79 10.26 14.72
N GLY A 55 14.19 10.09 13.47
CA GLY A 55 14.92 11.08 12.67
C GLY A 55 16.06 10.43 11.90
#